data_AF-A0A4P6H2M5-F1
#
_entry.id   AF-A0A4P6H2M5-F1
#
_cell.length_a   1.000
_cell.length_b   1.000
_cell.length_c   1.000
_cell.angle_alpha   90.00
_cell.angle_beta   90.00
_cell.angle_gamma   90.00
#
_symmetry.space_group_name_H-M   'P 1'
#
loop_
_entity.id
_entity.type
_entity.pdbx_description
1 polymer ?
#
loop_
_entity_poly.entity_id
_entity_poly.type
_entity_poly.pdbx_seq_one_letter_code
_entity_poly.pdbx_strand_id
1 'polypeptide(L)'
;MKLRPATAEDARLLFDWRNEPLTRAMSVSTEPVTWEAHLQWLSARLARPEPGLYICEDNGSARGMVRIDDDQISYSIDLNFRGKGAATRMLMLARHHFGPKRARIKRSNEASAKAAMKAGHTVEYIKD
;
A
#
# COMPACT_ATOMS: atom_id res chain seq x y z
N MET A 1 1.15 11.91 11.44
CA MET A 1 0.74 10.80 10.54
C MET A 1 -0.34 9.94 11.20
N LYS A 2 -1.39 9.56 10.48
CA LYS A 2 -2.46 8.66 10.93
C LYS A 2 -2.91 7.72 9.80
N LEU A 3 -3.47 6.57 10.14
CA LEU A 3 -4.18 5.69 9.19
C LEU A 3 -5.67 5.91 9.35
N ARG A 4 -6.35 6.29 8.27
CA ARG A 4 -7.83 6.31 8.23
C ARG A 4 -8.35 5.22 7.29
N PRO A 5 -9.54 4.65 7.54
CA PRO A 5 -10.19 3.80 6.56
C PRO A 5 -10.32 4.52 5.21
N ALA A 6 -10.06 3.78 4.12
CA ALA A 6 -10.34 4.26 2.78
C ALA A 6 -11.85 4.23 2.52
N THR A 7 -12.31 5.14 1.66
CA THR A 7 -13.70 5.27 1.25
C THR A 7 -13.81 5.22 -0.28
N ALA A 8 -15.04 5.23 -0.81
CA ALA A 8 -15.26 5.33 -2.24
C ALA A 8 -14.72 6.64 -2.84
N GLU A 9 -14.64 7.72 -2.05
CA GLU A 9 -14.09 9.02 -2.48
C GLU A 9 -12.58 8.94 -2.77
N ASP A 10 -11.88 7.96 -2.18
CA ASP A 10 -10.45 7.73 -2.45
C ASP A 10 -10.20 7.01 -3.78
N ALA A 11 -11.24 6.65 -4.54
CA ALA A 11 -11.13 5.82 -5.73
C ALA A 11 -10.11 6.37 -6.73
N ARG A 12 -10.19 7.66 -7.05
CA ARG A 12 -9.28 8.28 -8.02
C ARG A 12 -7.84 8.28 -7.53
N LEU A 13 -7.63 8.67 -6.28
CA LEU A 13 -6.31 8.70 -5.65
C LEU A 13 -5.65 7.32 -5.63
N LEU A 14 -6.39 6.30 -5.18
CA LEU A 14 -5.92 4.91 -5.14
C LEU A 14 -5.59 4.37 -6.53
N PHE A 15 -6.39 4.72 -7.54
CA PHE A 15 -6.16 4.34 -8.93
C PHE A 15 -4.86 4.95 -9.46
N ASP A 16 -4.69 6.26 -9.28
CA ASP A 16 -3.52 6.98 -9.76
C ASP A 16 -2.24 6.43 -9.10
N TRP A 17 -2.25 6.16 -7.79
CA TRP A 17 -1.11 5.51 -7.12
C TRP A 17 -0.87 4.08 -7.63
N ARG A 18 -1.92 3.31 -7.87
CA ARG A 18 -1.84 1.92 -8.32
C ARG A 18 -1.34 1.79 -9.77
N ASN A 19 -1.55 2.81 -10.60
CA ASN A 19 -1.11 2.87 -12.00
C ASN A 19 0.12 3.74 -12.24
N GLU A 20 0.65 4.42 -11.21
CA GLU A 20 1.93 5.11 -11.32
C GLU A 20 3.01 4.13 -11.85
N PRO A 21 3.76 4.49 -12.91
CA PRO A 21 4.61 3.55 -13.65
C PRO A 21 5.56 2.72 -12.78
N LEU A 22 6.25 3.35 -11.83
CA LEU A 22 7.18 2.63 -10.95
C LEU A 22 6.44 1.75 -9.94
N THR A 23 5.37 2.25 -9.32
CA THR A 23 4.49 1.41 -8.46
C THR A 23 4.05 0.18 -9.24
N ARG A 24 3.62 0.38 -10.48
CA ARG A 24 3.04 -0.69 -11.28
C ARG A 24 4.07 -1.75 -11.65
N ALA A 25 5.24 -1.35 -12.13
CA ALA A 25 6.35 -2.24 -12.44
C ALA A 25 6.79 -3.10 -11.23
N MET A 26 6.72 -2.50 -10.03
CA MET A 26 7.15 -3.12 -8.78
C MET A 26 6.06 -3.94 -8.06
N SER A 27 4.87 -4.00 -8.65
CA SER A 27 3.73 -4.73 -8.09
C SER A 27 3.66 -6.16 -8.61
N VAL A 28 2.94 -7.02 -7.87
CA VAL A 28 2.74 -8.43 -8.23
C VAL A 28 2.14 -8.61 -9.64
N SER A 29 1.21 -7.73 -10.03
CA SER A 29 0.73 -7.60 -11.41
C SER A 29 1.21 -6.28 -11.98
N THR A 30 1.75 -6.34 -13.20
CA THR A 30 2.36 -5.20 -13.91
C THR A 30 1.47 -4.60 -14.98
N GLU A 31 0.37 -5.27 -15.35
CA GLU A 31 -0.57 -4.74 -16.33
C GLU A 31 -1.28 -3.50 -15.76
N PRO A 32 -1.42 -2.42 -16.56
CA PRO A 32 -2.23 -1.27 -16.17
C PRO A 32 -3.63 -1.71 -15.79
N VAL A 33 -4.14 -1.15 -14.70
CA VAL A 33 -5.50 -1.42 -14.23
C VAL A 33 -6.42 -0.43 -14.92
N THR A 34 -7.49 -0.92 -15.56
CA THR A 34 -8.52 -0.01 -16.11
C THR A 34 -9.32 0.63 -14.98
N TRP A 35 -9.93 1.78 -15.26
CA TRP A 35 -10.72 2.49 -14.25
C TRP A 35 -11.91 1.64 -13.77
N GLU A 36 -12.56 0.93 -14.69
CA GLU A 36 -13.69 0.05 -14.43
C GLU A 36 -13.27 -1.12 -13.52
N ALA A 37 -12.16 -1.79 -13.83
CA ALA A 37 -11.64 -2.88 -13.02
C ALA A 37 -11.23 -2.42 -11.62
N HIS A 38 -10.71 -1.18 -11.50
CA HIS A 38 -10.38 -0.58 -10.22
C HIS A 38 -11.62 -0.27 -9.38
N LEU A 39 -12.67 0.31 -9.98
CA LEU A 39 -13.93 0.57 -9.28
C LEU A 39 -14.59 -0.72 -8.79
N GLN A 40 -14.60 -1.78 -9.61
CA GLN A 40 -15.09 -3.10 -9.20
C GLN A 40 -14.27 -3.66 -8.02
N TRP A 41 -12.94 -3.59 -8.10
CA TRP A 41 -12.07 -4.02 -7.01
C TRP A 41 -12.30 -3.23 -5.72
N LEU A 42 -12.43 -1.90 -5.81
CA LEU A 42 -12.63 -1.05 -4.63
C LEU A 42 -13.99 -1.32 -4.00
N SER A 43 -15.04 -1.41 -4.80
CA SER A 43 -16.40 -1.73 -4.32
C SER A 43 -16.43 -3.07 -3.59
N ALA A 44 -15.89 -4.14 -4.21
CA ALA A 44 -15.81 -5.45 -3.59
C ALA A 44 -14.97 -5.46 -2.30
N ARG A 45 -13.89 -4.68 -2.27
CA ARG A 45 -13.02 -4.52 -1.09
C ARG A 45 -13.73 -3.80 0.06
N LEU A 46 -14.43 -2.70 -0.22
CA LEU A 46 -15.16 -1.91 0.78
C LEU A 46 -16.40 -2.63 1.32
N ALA A 47 -16.94 -3.61 0.58
CA ALA A 47 -18.06 -4.44 1.03
C ALA A 47 -17.67 -5.54 2.04
N ARG A 48 -16.37 -5.76 2.31
CA ARG A 48 -15.93 -6.74 3.31
C ARG A 48 -16.24 -6.22 4.72
N PRO A 49 -16.56 -7.10 5.71
CA PRO A 49 -16.69 -6.69 7.11
C PRO A 49 -15.45 -5.98 7.65
N GLU A 50 -14.28 -6.46 7.22
CA GLU A 50 -12.99 -5.80 7.44
C GLU A 50 -12.34 -5.53 6.07
N PRO A 51 -12.54 -4.31 5.51
CA PRO A 51 -11.93 -3.95 4.24
C PRO A 51 -10.41 -4.03 4.31
N GLY A 52 -9.83 -3.66 5.46
CA GLY A 52 -8.38 -3.66 5.65
C GLY A 52 -7.66 -2.69 4.71
N LEU A 53 -8.33 -1.68 4.15
CA LEU A 53 -7.77 -0.71 3.22
C LEU A 53 -7.73 0.66 3.89
N TYR A 54 -6.55 1.26 3.98
CA TYR A 54 -6.31 2.48 4.73
C TYR A 54 -5.53 3.50 3.91
N ILE A 55 -5.88 4.77 4.07
CA ILE A 55 -5.10 5.91 3.60
C ILE A 55 -4.23 6.40 4.75
N CYS A 56 -2.94 6.55 4.48
CA CYS A 56 -2.01 7.20 5.38
C CYS A 56 -2.02 8.70 5.11
N GLU A 57 -2.34 9.49 6.13
CA GLU A 57 -2.38 10.95 6.06
C GLU A 57 -1.30 11.55 6.95
N ASP A 58 -0.67 12.62 6.47
CA ASP A 58 0.26 13.43 7.24
C ASP A 58 0.04 14.92 6.96
N ASN A 59 -0.25 15.68 8.02
CA ASN A 59 -0.65 17.09 7.98
C ASN A 59 -1.82 17.37 7.01
N GLY A 60 -2.85 16.52 7.04
CA GLY A 60 -4.05 16.67 6.20
C GLY A 60 -3.87 16.26 4.74
N SER A 61 -2.69 15.82 4.32
CA SER A 61 -2.46 15.31 2.96
C SER A 61 -2.28 13.80 2.98
N ALA A 62 -2.95 13.12 2.04
CA ALA A 62 -2.74 11.70 1.79
C ALA A 62 -1.31 11.45 1.26
N ARG A 63 -0.62 10.47 1.83
CA ARG A 63 0.80 10.16 1.53
C ARG A 63 1.01 8.77 0.96
N GLY A 64 0.04 7.89 1.15
CA GLY A 64 0.12 6.52 0.68
C GLY A 64 -1.04 5.68 1.16
N MET A 65 -0.98 4.40 0.82
CA MET A 65 -1.98 3.41 1.15
C MET A 65 -1.32 2.23 1.85
N VAL A 66 -2.04 1.66 2.82
CA VAL A 66 -1.75 0.36 3.43
C VAL A 66 -2.99 -0.52 3.23
N ARG A 67 -2.76 -1.76 2.80
CA ARG A 67 -3.78 -2.81 2.73
C ARG A 67 -3.34 -4.00 3.56
N ILE A 68 -4.21 -4.44 4.44
CA ILE A 68 -4.04 -5.58 5.33
C ILE A 68 -4.96 -6.70 4.83
N ASP A 69 -4.38 -7.88 4.66
CA ASP A 69 -5.06 -9.12 4.29
C ASP A 69 -4.56 -10.21 5.25
N ASP A 70 -5.30 -10.50 6.32
CA ASP A 70 -4.89 -11.43 7.38
C ASP A 70 -3.50 -11.11 7.96
N ASP A 71 -2.50 -11.91 7.60
CA ASP A 71 -1.10 -11.77 8.00
C ASP A 71 -0.26 -10.95 7.01
N GLN A 72 -0.83 -10.54 5.86
CA GLN A 72 -0.13 -9.83 4.80
C GLN A 72 -0.35 -8.31 4.83
N ILE A 73 0.64 -7.59 4.32
CA ILE A 73 0.60 -6.14 4.10
C ILE A 73 1.02 -5.80 2.66
N SER A 74 0.22 -4.96 2.02
CA SER A 74 0.53 -4.30 0.73
C SER A 74 0.52 -2.79 0.95
N TYR A 75 1.38 -2.06 0.25
CA TYR A 75 1.50 -0.63 0.46
C TYR A 75 2.02 0.10 -0.76
N SER A 76 1.68 1.38 -0.85
CA SER A 76 2.22 2.31 -1.84
C SER A 76 2.43 3.68 -1.19
N ILE A 77 3.43 4.42 -1.67
CA ILE A 77 3.67 5.82 -1.30
C ILE A 77 3.53 6.67 -2.56
N ASP A 78 2.82 7.79 -2.42
CA ASP A 78 2.74 8.83 -3.43
C ASP A 78 4.15 9.23 -3.90
N LEU A 79 4.33 9.38 -5.21
CA LEU A 79 5.64 9.67 -5.80
C LEU A 79 6.28 10.92 -5.17
N ASN A 80 5.49 11.92 -4.80
CA ASN A 80 5.95 13.19 -4.25
C ASN A 80 6.54 13.06 -2.84
N PHE A 81 6.35 11.90 -2.19
CA PHE A 81 6.78 11.64 -0.82
C PHE A 81 7.76 10.46 -0.69
N ARG A 82 8.28 9.96 -1.82
CA ARG A 82 9.33 8.93 -1.84
C ARG A 82 10.69 9.47 -1.37
N GLY A 83 11.60 8.55 -1.01
CA GLY A 83 12.98 8.88 -0.63
C GLY A 83 13.19 9.50 0.77
N LYS A 84 12.13 9.88 1.48
CA LYS A 84 12.22 10.58 2.79
C LYS A 84 11.82 9.71 3.99
N GLY A 85 12.03 8.40 3.89
CA GLY A 85 11.64 7.43 4.92
C GLY A 85 10.13 7.36 5.20
N ALA A 86 9.30 7.90 4.30
CA ALA A 86 7.85 7.97 4.47
C ALA A 86 7.21 6.58 4.55
N ALA A 87 7.63 5.65 3.67
CA ALA A 87 7.20 4.26 3.68
C ALA A 87 7.46 3.59 5.04
N THR A 88 8.68 3.70 5.58
CA THR A 88 9.02 3.11 6.88
C THR A 88 8.16 3.68 8.01
N ARG A 89 7.92 5.00 8.05
CA ARG A 89 7.07 5.61 9.08
C ARG A 89 5.62 5.13 8.98
N MET A 90 5.07 5.07 7.77
CA MET A 90 3.73 4.53 7.52
C MET A 90 3.63 3.06 7.94
N LEU A 91 4.65 2.24 7.64
CA LEU A 91 4.67 0.82 8.00
C LEU A 91 4.87 0.59 9.50
N MET A 92 5.67 1.42 10.20
CA MET A 92 5.76 1.35 11.67
C MET A 92 4.41 1.65 12.31
N LEU A 93 3.67 2.63 11.77
CA LEU A 93 2.31 2.93 12.21
C LEU A 93 1.37 1.74 11.95
N ALA A 94 1.43 1.13 10.76
CA ALA A 94 0.66 -0.07 10.46
C ALA A 94 0.98 -1.23 11.40
N ARG A 95 2.27 -1.48 11.70
CA ARG A 95 2.70 -2.48 12.68
C ARG A 95 2.14 -2.20 14.07
N HIS A 96 2.11 -0.94 14.50
CA HIS A 96 1.55 -0.57 15.79
C HIS A 96 0.06 -0.93 15.91
N HIS A 97 -0.72 -0.70 14.83
CA HIS A 97 -2.16 -1.00 14.83
C HIS A 97 -2.50 -2.47 14.60
N PHE A 98 -1.75 -3.17 13.75
CA PHE A 98 -2.13 -4.49 13.23
C PHE A 98 -1.14 -5.60 13.56
N GLY A 99 -0.06 -5.28 14.28
CA GLY A 99 1.05 -6.20 14.55
C GLY A 99 1.98 -6.40 13.35
N PRO A 100 3.02 -7.26 13.51
CA PRO A 100 3.85 -7.68 12.38
C PRO A 100 3.01 -8.31 11.27
N LYS A 101 3.40 -8.02 10.03
CA LYS A 101 2.80 -8.57 8.81
C LYS A 101 3.89 -9.02 7.84
N ARG A 102 3.51 -9.87 6.90
CA ARG A 102 4.32 -10.37 5.79
C ARG A 102 4.10 -9.51 4.55
N ALA A 103 5.16 -8.94 4.00
CA ALA A 103 5.10 -8.20 2.74
C ALA A 103 5.64 -9.07 1.60
N ARG A 104 4.82 -9.29 0.56
CA ARG A 104 5.24 -10.00 -0.65
C ARG A 104 5.82 -9.00 -1.64
N ILE A 105 7.13 -9.09 -1.87
CA ILE A 105 7.89 -8.05 -2.58
C ILE A 105 8.80 -8.69 -3.62
N LYS A 106 8.81 -8.15 -4.83
CA LYS A 106 9.75 -8.54 -5.90
C LYS A 106 11.20 -8.37 -5.46
N ARG A 107 12.11 -9.24 -5.89
CA ARG A 107 13.53 -9.14 -5.51
C ARG A 107 14.16 -7.83 -5.98
N SER A 108 13.76 -7.36 -7.17
CA SER A 108 14.15 -6.07 -7.74
C SER A 108 13.65 -4.86 -6.93
N ASN A 109 12.64 -5.00 -6.08
CA ASN A 109 12.06 -3.91 -5.29
C ASN A 109 12.72 -3.79 -3.90
N GLU A 110 14.03 -3.61 -3.89
CA GLU A 110 14.83 -3.53 -2.66
C GLU A 110 14.39 -2.41 -1.73
N ALA A 111 13.98 -1.25 -2.28
CA ALA A 111 13.56 -0.10 -1.50
C ALA A 111 12.34 -0.44 -0.63
N SER A 112 11.37 -1.16 -1.20
CA SER A 112 10.19 -1.61 -0.45
C SER A 112 10.59 -2.66 0.59
N ALA A 113 11.42 -3.63 0.22
CA ALA A 113 11.87 -4.67 1.16
C ALA A 113 12.60 -4.07 2.38
N LYS A 114 13.55 -3.14 2.14
CA LYS A 114 14.26 -2.39 3.19
C LYS A 114 13.29 -1.61 4.08
N ALA A 115 12.27 -0.97 3.50
CA ALA A 115 11.28 -0.22 4.27
C ALA A 115 10.44 -1.13 5.18
N ALA A 116 9.97 -2.27 4.67
CA ALA A 116 9.20 -3.26 5.43
C ALA A 116 10.02 -3.86 6.59
N MET A 117 11.24 -4.33 6.30
CA MET A 117 12.12 -4.91 7.32
C MET A 117 12.47 -3.89 8.42
N LYS A 118 12.80 -2.64 8.04
CA LYS A 118 13.10 -1.58 9.02
C LYS A 118 11.90 -1.22 9.89
N ALA A 119 10.68 -1.38 9.38
CA ALA A 119 9.46 -1.19 10.13
C ALA A 119 9.07 -2.42 10.98
N GLY A 120 9.84 -3.52 10.94
CA GLY A 120 9.59 -4.74 11.69
C GLY A 120 8.57 -5.68 11.03
N HIS A 121 8.34 -5.56 9.73
CA HIS A 121 7.60 -6.56 8.95
C HIS A 121 8.56 -7.62 8.40
N THR A 122 8.03 -8.80 8.07
CA THR A 122 8.79 -9.83 7.35
C THR A 122 8.61 -9.65 5.84
N VAL A 123 9.60 -10.07 5.05
CA VAL A 123 9.55 -10.00 3.59
C VAL A 123 9.57 -11.40 3.02
N GLU A 124 8.58 -11.70 2.19
CA GLU A 124 8.56 -12.87 1.32
C GLU A 124 8.92 -12.40 -0.10
N TYR A 125 10.08 -12.84 -0.60
CA TYR A 125 10.50 -12.49 -1.95
C TYR A 125 9.72 -13.29 -2.99
N ILE A 126 9.06 -12.59 -3.90
CA ILE A 126 8.37 -13.19 -5.04
C ILE A 126 9.21 -13.06 -6.32
N LYS A 127 8.91 -13.88 -7.33
CA LYS A 127 9.51 -13.73 -8.67
C LYS A 127 9.21 -12.34 -9.23
N ASP A 128 10.20 -11.79 -9.93
CA ASP A 128 10.08 -10.50 -10.62
C ASP A 128 9.10 -10.55 -11.79
#